data_AF-A0A1F1UEE2-F1
#
_entry.id   AF-A0A1F1UEE2-F1
#
_cell.length_a   1.000
_cell.length_b   1.000
_cell.length_c   1.000
_cell.angle_alpha   90.00
_cell.angle_beta   90.00
_cell.angle_gamma   90.00
#
_symmetry.space_group_name_H-M   'P 1'
#
loop_
_entity.id
_entity.type
_entity.pdbx_description
1 polymer ?
#
loop_
_entity_poly.entity_id
_entity_poly.type
_entity_poly.pdbx_seq_one_letter_code
_entity_poly.pdbx_strand_id
1 'polypeptide(L)'
;MLEKSDDAKHNAEPPATETPSAERSPLPGEPGFKAPLTEKQAKRANQTIKGMIISTALTILVVIPVILLNPANRQHEYNDRVNVEEIAKQTKETLDFDAIAPDLPEGWYVNYARWNPGTADGVAFWDLGVVIRDEAFAAVKQTDKANDSWVTLATDGSVPTGKKHNVDGTEWTERATGGKGDNARTSWVAKINGFTYVITMKNDVAEHLPEVAQNIQKSAP
;
A
#
# COMPACT_ATOMS: atom_id res chain seq x y z
N MET A 1 28.81 84.10 -32.64
CA MET A 1 29.43 85.40 -32.36
C MET A 1 28.48 86.14 -31.43
N LEU A 2 28.93 86.39 -30.19
CA LEU A 2 28.27 86.99 -29.01
C LEU A 2 27.08 86.22 -28.41
N GLU A 3 27.07 85.71 -27.18
CA GLU A 3 27.58 86.14 -25.84
C GLU A 3 26.60 87.00 -25.02
N LYS A 4 26.48 86.61 -23.74
CA LYS A 4 25.88 87.25 -22.54
C LYS A 4 24.37 87.11 -22.34
N SER A 5 23.86 86.44 -21.30
CA SER A 5 24.13 86.44 -19.83
C SER A 5 23.49 87.60 -19.07
N ASP A 6 22.97 87.24 -17.89
CA ASP A 6 22.55 88.02 -16.71
C ASP A 6 21.03 88.08 -16.51
N ASP A 7 20.44 87.22 -15.66
CA ASP A 7 20.42 87.25 -14.19
C ASP A 7 19.82 88.53 -13.58
N ALA A 8 18.63 88.41 -12.97
CA ALA A 8 18.44 88.56 -11.52
C ALA A 8 16.99 88.95 -11.11
N LYS A 9 16.41 88.03 -10.30
CA LYS A 9 15.61 88.26 -9.07
C LYS A 9 14.20 88.87 -9.22
N HIS A 10 13.15 88.07 -9.04
CA HIS A 10 12.54 87.58 -7.78
C HIS A 10 11.39 88.47 -7.32
N ASN A 11 10.16 87.98 -7.47
CA ASN A 11 9.21 88.06 -6.37
C ASN A 11 8.39 86.76 -6.34
N ALA A 12 8.39 86.13 -5.16
CA ALA A 12 7.80 84.82 -4.90
C ALA A 12 6.30 84.94 -4.61
N GLU A 13 5.53 83.96 -5.08
CA GLU A 13 4.20 83.64 -4.56
C GLU A 13 4.21 82.14 -4.19
N PRO A 14 3.80 81.75 -2.96
CA PRO A 14 3.87 80.37 -2.48
C PRO A 14 2.75 79.46 -3.06
N PRO A 15 2.87 78.12 -2.96
CA PRO A 15 2.24 77.18 -3.87
C PRO A 15 0.75 76.95 -3.57
N ALA A 16 -0.07 76.85 -4.61
CA ALA A 16 -1.41 76.26 -4.51
C ALA A 16 -1.25 74.73 -4.47
N THR A 17 -1.26 74.20 -3.25
CA THR A 17 -1.28 72.78 -2.93
C THR A 17 -2.42 72.06 -3.66
N GLU A 18 -2.09 71.17 -4.60
CA GLU A 18 -3.04 70.17 -5.09
C GLU A 18 -3.49 69.32 -3.91
N THR A 19 -4.75 69.47 -3.52
CA THR A 19 -5.36 68.58 -2.53
C THR A 19 -5.61 67.24 -3.23
N PRO A 20 -5.11 66.10 -2.73
CA PRO A 20 -5.56 64.81 -3.23
C PRO A 20 -7.04 64.71 -2.90
N SER A 21 -7.89 64.65 -3.92
CA SER A 21 -9.29 64.28 -3.76
C SER A 21 -9.31 62.90 -3.09
N ALA A 22 -9.66 62.87 -1.80
CA ALA A 22 -9.85 61.62 -1.09
C ALA A 22 -10.93 60.83 -1.85
N GLU A 23 -10.53 59.69 -2.40
CA GLU A 23 -11.38 58.76 -3.11
C GLU A 23 -12.61 58.47 -2.24
N ARG A 24 -13.79 58.95 -2.66
CA ARG A 24 -15.01 58.75 -1.87
C ARG A 24 -15.24 57.25 -1.73
N SER A 25 -15.65 56.82 -0.54
CA SER A 25 -16.07 55.43 -0.36
C SER A 25 -17.23 55.10 -1.32
N PRO A 26 -17.21 53.92 -1.98
CA PRO A 26 -18.25 53.52 -2.92
C PRO A 26 -19.64 53.52 -2.26
N LEU A 27 -20.68 53.90 -3.00
CA LEU A 27 -22.07 53.86 -2.53
C LEU A 27 -22.71 52.48 -2.80
N PRO A 28 -23.86 52.18 -2.15
CA PRO A 28 -24.60 50.95 -2.40
C PRO A 28 -24.97 50.81 -3.90
N GLY A 29 -24.43 49.77 -4.55
CA GLY A 29 -24.64 49.50 -5.98
C GLY A 29 -23.42 49.74 -6.87
N GLU A 30 -22.32 50.31 -6.36
CA GLU A 30 -21.06 50.47 -7.10
C GLU A 30 -20.11 49.27 -6.89
N PRO A 31 -19.34 48.87 -7.93
CA PRO A 31 -18.34 47.80 -7.80
C PRO A 31 -17.27 48.18 -6.78
N GLY A 32 -17.11 47.35 -5.74
CA GLY A 32 -16.21 47.63 -4.60
C GLY A 32 -16.93 47.96 -3.29
N PHE A 33 -18.26 48.14 -3.28
CA PHE A 33 -19.03 48.32 -2.05
C PHE A 33 -19.05 47.04 -1.19
N LYS A 34 -18.45 47.08 0.00
CA LYS A 34 -18.55 46.03 1.02
C LYS A 34 -19.60 46.46 2.06
N ALA A 35 -20.82 45.94 1.95
CA ALA A 35 -21.84 46.16 2.98
C ALA A 35 -21.33 45.60 4.33
N PRO A 36 -21.25 46.39 5.42
CA PRO A 36 -20.97 45.83 6.73
C PRO A 36 -22.12 44.89 7.10
N LEU A 37 -21.80 43.64 7.43
CA LEU A 37 -22.78 42.67 7.91
C LEU A 37 -23.51 43.30 9.10
N THR A 38 -24.84 43.46 9.01
CA THR A 38 -25.60 43.97 10.14
C THR A 38 -25.42 43.01 11.33
N GLU A 39 -25.40 43.50 12.58
CA GLU A 39 -25.17 42.65 13.76
C GLU A 39 -26.05 41.38 13.79
N LYS A 40 -27.28 41.48 13.27
CA LYS A 40 -28.21 40.34 13.12
C LYS A 40 -27.73 39.30 12.09
N GLN A 41 -27.11 39.71 10.99
CA GLN A 41 -26.54 38.83 9.96
C GLN A 41 -25.23 38.20 10.45
N ALA A 42 -24.37 38.96 11.12
CA ALA A 42 -23.15 38.45 11.75
C ALA A 42 -23.45 37.43 12.87
N LYS A 43 -24.47 37.68 13.70
CA LYS A 43 -24.91 36.75 14.75
C LYS A 43 -25.44 35.44 14.18
N ARG A 44 -26.19 35.49 13.07
CA ARG A 44 -26.70 34.29 12.38
C ARG A 44 -25.59 33.49 11.70
N ALA A 45 -24.65 34.15 11.01
CA ALA A 45 -23.50 33.48 10.42
C ALA A 45 -22.61 32.81 11.49
N ASN A 46 -22.37 33.49 12.62
CA ASN A 46 -21.64 32.92 13.75
C ASN A 46 -22.37 31.73 14.41
N GLN A 47 -23.71 31.70 14.39
CA GLN A 47 -24.47 30.54 14.85
C GLN A 47 -24.27 29.34 13.92
N THR A 48 -24.29 29.55 12.61
CA THR A 48 -24.03 28.49 11.62
C THR A 48 -22.59 27.97 11.74
N ILE A 49 -21.61 28.86 11.89
CA ILE A 49 -20.19 28.48 12.06
C ILE A 49 -19.98 27.70 13.37
N LYS A 50 -20.58 28.15 14.48
CA LYS A 50 -20.54 27.41 15.76
C LYS A 50 -21.18 26.03 15.63
N GLY A 51 -22.32 25.93 14.95
CA GLY A 51 -22.97 24.66 14.67
C GLY A 51 -22.07 23.73 13.86
N MET A 52 -21.45 24.25 12.80
CA MET A 52 -20.50 23.50 11.98
C MET A 52 -19.32 22.97 12.78
N ILE A 53 -18.67 23.81 13.60
CA ILE A 53 -17.54 23.41 14.45
C ILE A 53 -17.96 22.34 15.46
N ILE A 54 -19.12 22.51 16.10
CA ILE A 54 -19.64 21.53 17.06
C ILE A 54 -19.92 20.21 16.34
N SER A 55 -20.55 20.23 15.17
CA SER A 55 -20.82 19.02 14.39
C SER A 55 -19.53 18.31 13.96
N THR A 56 -18.52 19.05 13.50
CA THR A 56 -17.21 18.47 13.15
C THR A 56 -16.49 17.89 14.37
N ALA A 57 -16.55 18.57 15.52
CA ALA A 57 -15.97 18.03 16.75
C ALA A 57 -16.71 16.77 17.20
N LEU A 58 -18.04 16.75 17.07
CA LEU A 58 -18.86 15.58 17.43
C LEU A 58 -18.55 14.38 16.52
N THR A 59 -18.39 14.59 15.21
CA THR A 59 -18.04 13.50 14.30
C THR A 59 -16.65 12.95 14.59
N ILE A 60 -15.66 13.81 14.86
CA ILE A 60 -14.32 13.37 15.28
C ILE A 60 -14.40 12.58 16.59
N LEU A 61 -15.19 13.04 17.57
CA LEU A 61 -15.37 12.38 18.86
C LEU A 61 -16.02 10.99 18.73
N VAL A 62 -16.84 10.76 17.70
CA VAL A 62 -17.42 9.43 17.40
C VAL A 62 -16.42 8.54 16.67
N VAL A 63 -15.61 9.11 15.76
CA VAL A 63 -14.61 8.36 14.98
C VAL A 63 -13.43 7.93 15.85
N ILE A 64 -13.00 8.75 16.82
CA ILE A 64 -11.86 8.45 17.70
C ILE A 64 -12.05 7.11 18.43
N PRO A 65 -13.16 6.82 19.15
CA PRO A 65 -13.40 5.53 19.77
C PRO A 65 -13.39 4.37 18.77
N VAL A 66 -13.94 4.55 17.57
CA VAL A 66 -13.93 3.50 16.54
C VAL A 66 -12.50 3.19 16.09
N ILE A 67 -11.64 4.21 15.95
CA ILE A 67 -10.22 4.04 15.63
C ILE A 67 -9.46 3.40 16.80
N LEU A 68 -9.73 3.82 18.04
CA LEU A 68 -9.06 3.31 19.24
C LEU A 68 -9.48 1.89 19.61
N LEU A 69 -10.74 1.53 19.37
CA LEU A 69 -11.30 0.19 19.59
C LEU A 69 -11.05 -0.75 18.42
N ASN A 70 -10.72 -0.22 17.23
CA ASN A 70 -10.16 -1.04 16.18
C ASN A 70 -8.79 -1.50 16.71
N PRO A 71 -8.61 -2.78 17.10
CA PRO A 71 -7.26 -3.27 17.30
C PRO A 71 -6.57 -2.96 15.98
N ALA A 72 -5.54 -2.11 16.01
CA ALA A 72 -4.73 -1.93 14.83
C ALA A 72 -4.47 -3.36 14.35
N ASN A 73 -4.92 -3.70 13.14
CA ASN A 73 -4.27 -4.78 12.44
C ASN A 73 -2.83 -4.34 12.53
N ARG A 74 -2.08 -5.00 13.42
CA ARG A 74 -0.66 -4.93 13.46
C ARG A 74 -0.34 -5.45 12.07
N GLN A 75 -0.26 -4.53 11.11
CA GLN A 75 0.66 -4.63 10.01
C GLN A 75 1.99 -4.59 10.73
N HIS A 76 2.26 -5.77 11.27
CA HIS A 76 3.46 -6.17 11.90
C HIS A 76 4.53 -5.71 10.96
N GLU A 77 5.46 -4.99 11.56
CA GLU A 77 6.45 -4.16 10.92
C GLU A 77 7.08 -4.93 9.76
N TYR A 78 7.63 -4.18 8.83
CA TYR A 78 8.41 -4.60 7.67
C TYR A 78 9.54 -5.65 7.96
N ASN A 79 9.65 -6.16 9.20
CA ASN A 79 10.58 -7.14 9.74
C ASN A 79 9.96 -8.22 10.67
N ASP A 80 8.66 -8.55 10.61
CA ASP A 80 8.15 -9.68 11.42
C ASP A 80 8.54 -11.01 10.76
N ARG A 81 9.77 -11.43 11.07
CA ARG A 81 10.19 -12.83 10.91
C ARG A 81 9.27 -13.66 11.79
N VAL A 82 8.45 -14.51 11.19
CA VAL A 82 7.56 -15.40 11.94
C VAL A 82 8.29 -16.68 12.32
N ASN A 83 8.01 -17.19 13.53
CA ASN A 83 8.47 -18.50 13.94
C ASN A 83 7.62 -19.58 13.25
N VAL A 84 8.01 -19.99 12.04
CA VAL A 84 7.25 -20.95 11.23
C VAL A 84 7.17 -22.32 11.89
N GLU A 85 8.23 -22.75 12.58
CA GLU A 85 8.27 -24.05 13.25
C GLU A 85 7.18 -24.14 14.34
N GLU A 86 7.01 -23.08 15.12
CA GLU A 86 5.97 -23.03 16.16
C GLU A 86 4.56 -23.05 15.55
N ILE A 87 4.31 -22.29 14.49
CA ILE A 87 3.00 -22.24 13.83
C ILE A 87 2.70 -23.58 13.13
N ALA A 88 3.70 -24.19 12.50
CA ALA A 88 3.60 -25.51 11.87
C ALA A 88 3.28 -26.59 12.92
N LYS A 89 3.94 -26.55 14.08
CA LYS A 89 3.65 -27.45 15.20
C LYS A 89 2.20 -27.29 15.70
N GLN A 90 1.75 -26.07 15.93
CA GLN A 90 0.36 -25.80 16.32
C GLN A 90 -0.65 -26.29 15.27
N THR A 91 -0.31 -26.13 13.98
CA THR A 91 -1.10 -26.62 12.86
C THR A 91 -1.20 -28.15 12.89
N LYS A 92 -0.08 -28.85 13.12
CA LYS A 92 -0.07 -30.31 13.26
C LYS A 92 -0.91 -30.77 14.45
N GLU A 93 -0.77 -30.13 15.62
CA GLU A 93 -1.54 -30.47 16.82
C GLU A 93 -3.05 -30.26 16.66
N THR A 94 -3.45 -29.24 15.89
CA THR A 94 -4.87 -28.84 15.75
C THR A 94 -5.57 -29.51 14.57
N LEU A 95 -4.85 -29.72 13.47
CA LEU A 95 -5.40 -30.09 12.16
C LEU A 95 -4.83 -31.40 11.60
N ASP A 96 -3.89 -32.04 12.32
CA ASP A 96 -3.13 -33.22 11.88
C ASP A 96 -2.40 -33.02 10.53
N PHE A 97 -2.10 -31.79 10.17
CA PHE A 97 -1.43 -31.44 8.92
C PHE A 97 0.05 -31.13 9.15
N ASP A 98 0.94 -31.86 8.47
CA ASP A 98 2.40 -31.63 8.50
C ASP A 98 2.77 -30.44 7.61
N ALA A 99 2.62 -29.24 8.17
CA ALA A 99 3.02 -28.00 7.51
C ALA A 99 4.54 -27.89 7.38
N ILE A 100 5.02 -27.51 6.20
CA ILE A 100 6.44 -27.23 5.97
C ILE A 100 6.90 -26.03 6.79
N ALA A 101 8.03 -26.20 7.48
CA ALA A 101 8.79 -25.15 8.15
C ALA A 101 10.23 -25.19 7.61
N PRO A 102 10.54 -24.43 6.55
CA PRO A 102 11.83 -24.57 5.87
C PRO A 102 12.98 -23.98 6.67
N ASP A 103 14.11 -24.69 6.70
CA ASP A 103 15.39 -24.14 7.14
C ASP A 103 15.96 -23.29 5.99
N LEU A 104 15.99 -21.97 6.20
CA LEU A 104 16.31 -21.01 5.16
C LEU A 104 17.76 -20.51 5.28
N PRO A 105 18.47 -20.28 4.16
CA PRO A 105 19.83 -19.72 4.18
C PRO A 105 19.90 -18.34 4.85
N GLU A 106 21.12 -17.90 5.14
CA GLU A 106 21.36 -16.55 5.66
C GLU A 106 20.80 -15.47 4.71
N GLY A 107 20.17 -14.45 5.29
CA GLY A 107 19.50 -13.37 4.56
C GLY A 107 18.10 -13.72 4.03
N TRP A 108 17.62 -14.94 4.25
CA TRP A 108 16.26 -15.33 3.93
C TRP A 108 15.43 -15.41 5.20
N TYR A 109 14.14 -15.13 5.09
CA TYR A 109 13.22 -15.28 6.22
C TYR A 109 11.79 -15.49 5.73
N VAL A 110 10.96 -16.02 6.62
CA VAL A 110 9.51 -16.09 6.37
C VAL A 110 8.84 -14.91 7.03
N ASN A 111 8.08 -14.13 6.26
CA ASN A 111 7.36 -12.94 6.76
C ASN A 111 5.92 -13.24 7.20
N TYR A 112 5.35 -14.35 6.75
CA TYR A 112 4.08 -14.86 7.24
C TYR A 112 3.99 -16.37 7.03
N ALA A 113 3.23 -17.04 7.88
CA ALA A 113 2.86 -18.44 7.73
C ALA A 113 1.45 -18.64 8.30
N ARG A 114 0.55 -19.29 7.54
CA ARG A 114 -0.86 -19.41 7.93
C ARG A 114 -1.53 -20.64 7.31
N TRP A 115 -2.50 -21.14 8.05
CA TRP A 115 -3.47 -22.11 7.54
C TRP A 115 -4.62 -21.40 6.82
N ASN A 116 -4.97 -21.89 5.63
CA ASN A 116 -6.16 -21.48 4.89
C ASN A 116 -7.16 -22.65 4.87
N PRO A 117 -8.40 -22.45 5.35
CA PRO A 117 -9.40 -23.52 5.41
C PRO A 117 -10.04 -23.87 4.06
N GLY A 118 -9.65 -23.21 2.96
CA GLY A 118 -10.10 -23.57 1.61
C GLY A 118 -11.52 -23.11 1.26
N THR A 119 -11.97 -21.96 1.74
CA THR A 119 -13.37 -21.51 1.53
C THR A 119 -13.76 -21.26 0.07
N ALA A 120 -12.80 -21.05 -0.84
CA ALA A 120 -13.07 -20.74 -2.25
C ALA A 120 -13.28 -21.98 -3.13
N ASP A 121 -12.49 -23.04 -2.91
CA ASP A 121 -12.43 -24.25 -3.74
C ASP A 121 -12.52 -25.55 -2.94
N GLY A 122 -12.76 -25.45 -1.64
CA GLY A 122 -12.87 -26.59 -0.72
C GLY A 122 -11.53 -27.24 -0.37
N VAL A 123 -10.40 -26.71 -0.83
CA VAL A 123 -9.07 -27.28 -0.57
C VAL A 123 -8.36 -26.44 0.47
N ALA A 124 -8.21 -27.00 1.67
CA ALA A 124 -7.43 -26.37 2.70
C ALA A 124 -5.93 -26.47 2.37
N PHE A 125 -5.17 -25.43 2.69
CA PHE A 125 -3.75 -25.36 2.36
C PHE A 125 -2.97 -24.51 3.36
N TRP A 126 -1.71 -24.87 3.53
CA TRP A 126 -0.71 -24.07 4.22
C TRP A 126 -0.11 -23.05 3.27
N ASP A 127 0.10 -21.82 3.73
CA ASP A 127 0.60 -20.68 2.93
C ASP A 127 1.67 -19.93 3.71
N LEU A 128 2.85 -19.83 3.15
CA LEU A 128 3.97 -19.10 3.72
C LEU A 128 4.61 -18.16 2.69
N GLY A 129 5.10 -17.01 3.16
CA GLY A 129 5.79 -16.03 2.35
C GLY A 129 7.28 -16.01 2.67
N VAL A 130 8.13 -16.36 1.71
CA VAL A 130 9.59 -16.32 1.83
C VAL A 130 10.11 -15.01 1.24
N VAL A 131 10.86 -14.26 2.04
CA VAL A 131 11.65 -13.11 1.59
C VAL A 131 13.10 -13.55 1.40
N ILE A 132 13.66 -13.20 0.26
CA ILE A 132 14.97 -13.62 -0.23
C ILE A 132 15.87 -12.39 -0.31
N ARG A 133 16.83 -12.28 0.61
CA ARG A 133 17.86 -11.21 0.64
C ARG A 133 17.29 -9.78 0.55
N ASP A 134 16.08 -9.56 1.05
CA ASP A 134 15.32 -8.30 0.92
C ASP A 134 15.05 -7.83 -0.54
N GLU A 135 15.34 -8.68 -1.53
CA GLU A 135 15.27 -8.37 -2.96
C GLU A 135 14.09 -9.05 -3.65
N ALA A 136 13.78 -10.29 -3.25
CA ALA A 136 12.76 -11.11 -3.88
C ALA A 136 11.78 -11.71 -2.87
N PHE A 137 10.60 -12.05 -3.36
CA PHE A 137 9.53 -12.66 -2.58
C PHE A 137 8.96 -13.89 -3.31
N ALA A 138 8.79 -14.97 -2.57
CA ALA A 138 8.16 -16.20 -3.02
C ALA A 138 6.99 -16.57 -2.11
N ALA A 139 5.80 -16.70 -2.70
CA ALA A 139 4.67 -17.33 -2.01
C ALA A 139 4.76 -18.85 -2.19
N VAL A 140 4.74 -19.60 -1.09
CA VAL A 140 4.80 -21.06 -1.08
C VAL A 140 3.52 -21.61 -0.47
N LYS A 141 2.78 -22.39 -1.25
CA LYS A 141 1.53 -23.04 -0.83
C LYS A 141 1.72 -24.56 -0.81
N GLN A 142 1.18 -25.22 0.20
CA GLN A 142 1.25 -26.68 0.38
C GLN A 142 -0.14 -27.24 0.72
N THR A 143 -0.52 -28.36 0.10
CA THR A 143 -1.73 -29.11 0.44
C THR A 143 -1.56 -30.60 0.15
N ASP A 144 -2.26 -31.47 0.88
CA ASP A 144 -2.37 -32.91 0.64
C ASP A 144 -3.57 -33.26 -0.26
N LYS A 145 -4.43 -32.28 -0.58
CA LYS A 145 -5.73 -32.46 -1.25
C LYS A 145 -5.88 -31.67 -2.55
N ALA A 146 -4.76 -31.41 -3.24
CA ALA A 146 -4.77 -30.62 -4.47
C ALA A 146 -5.71 -31.21 -5.54
N ASN A 147 -6.42 -30.33 -6.23
CA ASN A 147 -7.17 -30.61 -7.45
C ASN A 147 -6.87 -29.52 -8.51
N ASP A 148 -7.31 -29.72 -9.76
CA ASP A 148 -6.96 -28.81 -10.86
C ASP A 148 -7.48 -27.37 -10.66
N SER A 149 -8.64 -27.23 -10.02
CA SER A 149 -9.21 -25.93 -9.67
C SER A 149 -8.34 -25.21 -8.64
N TRP A 150 -7.92 -25.92 -7.59
CA TRP A 150 -7.00 -25.38 -6.58
C TRP A 150 -5.65 -25.04 -7.18
N VAL A 151 -5.04 -25.87 -8.02
CA VAL A 151 -3.75 -25.55 -8.66
C VAL A 151 -3.87 -24.26 -9.49
N THR A 152 -4.99 -24.08 -10.19
CA THR A 152 -5.24 -22.86 -10.97
C THR A 152 -5.35 -21.63 -10.06
N LEU A 153 -6.06 -21.72 -8.93
CA LEU A 153 -6.20 -20.62 -7.97
C LEU A 153 -4.90 -20.36 -7.19
N ALA A 154 -4.21 -21.41 -6.77
CA ALA A 154 -2.95 -21.36 -6.03
C ALA A 154 -1.83 -20.71 -6.86
N THR A 155 -1.91 -20.82 -8.18
CA THR A 155 -0.97 -20.22 -9.15
C THR A 155 -1.44 -18.88 -9.69
N ASP A 156 -2.40 -18.23 -8.99
CA ASP A 156 -2.97 -16.92 -9.33
C ASP A 156 -3.50 -16.83 -10.77
N GLY A 157 -4.07 -17.92 -11.28
CA GLY A 157 -4.59 -18.01 -12.65
C GLY A 157 -3.52 -18.20 -13.73
N SER A 158 -2.27 -18.48 -13.34
CA SER A 158 -1.19 -18.80 -14.30
C SER A 158 -1.54 -20.03 -15.14
N VAL A 159 -1.24 -19.97 -16.43
CA VAL A 159 -1.51 -21.05 -17.38
C VAL A 159 -0.29 -21.97 -17.52
N PRO A 160 -0.47 -23.29 -17.78
CA PRO A 160 0.65 -24.18 -18.06
C PRO A 160 1.48 -23.70 -19.24
N THR A 161 2.79 -23.62 -19.06
CA THR A 161 3.72 -23.25 -20.15
C THR A 161 4.19 -24.47 -20.95
N GLY A 162 4.01 -25.67 -20.40
CA GLY A 162 4.59 -26.91 -20.91
C GLY A 162 6.06 -27.12 -20.52
N LYS A 163 6.72 -26.13 -19.90
CA LYS A 163 8.08 -26.28 -19.41
C LYS A 163 8.12 -27.07 -18.09
N LYS A 164 9.19 -27.84 -17.94
CA LYS A 164 9.50 -28.65 -16.77
C LYS A 164 10.92 -28.34 -16.34
N HIS A 165 11.13 -28.28 -15.02
CA HIS A 165 12.42 -28.00 -14.40
C HIS A 165 12.75 -29.12 -13.43
N ASN A 166 13.99 -29.63 -13.46
CA ASN A 166 14.43 -30.65 -12.51
C ASN A 166 15.31 -29.99 -11.44
N VAL A 167 14.97 -30.18 -10.17
CA VAL A 167 15.74 -29.70 -9.02
C VAL A 167 15.99 -30.88 -8.09
N ASP A 168 17.25 -31.29 -7.96
CA ASP A 168 17.70 -32.49 -7.22
C ASP A 168 16.80 -33.73 -7.39
N GLY A 169 16.35 -34.02 -8.62
CA GLY A 169 15.51 -35.18 -8.93
C GLY A 169 14.00 -34.94 -8.85
N THR A 170 13.55 -33.80 -8.33
CA THR A 170 12.14 -33.39 -8.32
C THR A 170 11.79 -32.66 -9.60
N GLU A 171 10.73 -33.10 -10.30
CA GLU A 171 10.20 -32.41 -11.46
C GLU A 171 9.18 -31.34 -11.05
N TRP A 172 9.46 -30.09 -11.42
CA TRP A 172 8.59 -28.93 -11.24
C TRP A 172 7.99 -28.52 -12.58
N THR A 173 6.68 -28.31 -12.62
CA THR A 173 5.96 -27.85 -13.81
C THR A 173 5.76 -26.34 -13.75
N GLU A 174 6.13 -25.63 -14.82
CA GLU A 174 6.03 -24.17 -14.87
C GLU A 174 4.67 -23.71 -15.40
N ARG A 175 4.10 -22.76 -14.69
CA ARG A 175 2.93 -21.98 -15.10
C ARG A 175 3.30 -20.51 -15.08
N ALA A 176 2.77 -19.74 -16.01
CA ALA A 176 3.01 -18.29 -16.04
C ALA A 176 1.75 -17.53 -16.44
N THR A 177 1.64 -16.29 -15.98
CA THR A 177 0.63 -15.36 -16.49
C THR A 177 1.03 -14.91 -17.89
N GLY A 178 0.12 -14.91 -18.86
CA GLY A 178 0.39 -14.45 -20.23
C GLY A 178 0.59 -12.93 -20.39
N GLY A 179 0.49 -12.16 -19.30
CA GLY A 179 0.59 -10.70 -19.30
C GLY A 179 2.02 -10.16 -19.20
N LYS A 180 2.22 -8.92 -19.63
CA LYS A 180 3.45 -8.13 -19.39
C LYS A 180 3.22 -7.12 -18.25
N GLY A 181 4.28 -6.72 -17.57
CA GLY A 181 4.27 -5.71 -16.51
C GLY A 181 4.30 -6.28 -15.09
N ASP A 182 4.09 -5.42 -14.10
CA ASP A 182 4.37 -5.66 -12.67
C ASP A 182 3.56 -6.81 -12.02
N ASN A 183 2.51 -7.27 -12.69
CA ASN A 183 1.66 -8.37 -12.23
C ASN A 183 2.08 -9.73 -12.78
N ALA A 184 3.07 -9.77 -13.68
CA ALA A 184 3.50 -11.00 -14.33
C ALA A 184 4.16 -11.93 -13.32
N ARG A 185 3.68 -13.17 -13.25
CA ARG A 185 4.11 -14.18 -12.28
C ARG A 185 4.46 -15.49 -12.95
N THR A 186 5.42 -16.18 -12.34
CA THR A 186 5.81 -17.54 -12.67
C THR A 186 5.59 -18.40 -11.43
N SER A 187 4.89 -19.52 -11.63
CA SER A 187 4.62 -20.50 -10.60
C SER A 187 5.22 -21.84 -10.97
N TRP A 188 5.88 -22.48 -10.03
CA TRP A 188 6.35 -23.86 -10.15
C TRP A 188 5.51 -24.77 -9.26
N VAL A 189 5.07 -25.89 -9.83
CA VAL A 189 4.20 -26.87 -9.14
C VAL A 189 4.85 -28.24 -9.15
N ALA A 190 4.99 -28.87 -7.99
CA ALA A 190 5.50 -30.23 -7.84
C ALA A 190 4.75 -31.01 -6.76
N LYS A 191 4.81 -32.34 -6.85
CA LYS A 191 4.32 -33.25 -5.80
C LYS A 191 5.52 -33.89 -5.11
N ILE A 192 5.61 -33.71 -3.80
CA ILE A 192 6.72 -34.19 -2.96
C ILE A 192 6.11 -34.84 -1.72
N ASN A 193 6.48 -36.08 -1.42
CA ASN A 193 6.05 -36.84 -0.22
C ASN A 193 4.52 -36.84 0.03
N GLY A 194 3.71 -36.86 -1.03
CA GLY A 194 2.25 -36.88 -0.93
C GLY A 194 1.60 -35.49 -0.90
N PHE A 195 2.37 -34.42 -0.71
CA PHE A 195 1.90 -33.04 -0.78
C PHE A 195 2.13 -32.43 -2.16
N THR A 196 1.27 -31.51 -2.55
CA THR A 196 1.48 -30.62 -3.69
C THR A 196 1.98 -29.27 -3.20
N TYR A 197 3.09 -28.83 -3.78
CA TYR A 197 3.70 -27.52 -3.53
C TYR A 197 3.50 -26.61 -4.73
N VAL A 198 3.18 -25.35 -4.46
CA VAL A 198 3.17 -24.27 -5.44
C VAL A 198 4.09 -23.16 -4.94
N ILE A 199 5.09 -22.81 -5.73
CA ILE A 199 5.97 -21.67 -5.47
C ILE A 199 5.67 -20.62 -6.52
N THR A 200 5.27 -19.41 -6.12
CA THR A 200 4.93 -18.31 -7.02
C THR A 200 5.83 -17.11 -6.75
N MET A 201 6.48 -16.61 -7.80
CA MET A 201 7.30 -15.41 -7.78
C MET A 201 6.87 -14.44 -8.88
N LYS A 202 7.22 -13.17 -8.75
CA LYS A 202 7.11 -12.24 -9.89
C LYS A 202 8.14 -12.62 -10.97
N ASN A 203 7.84 -12.30 -12.22
CA ASN A 203 8.68 -12.67 -13.36
C ASN A 203 10.05 -11.99 -13.38
N ASP A 204 10.17 -10.78 -12.81
CA ASP A 204 11.41 -10.01 -12.75
C ASP A 204 12.44 -10.57 -11.76
N VAL A 205 12.01 -11.46 -10.86
CA VAL A 205 12.85 -12.14 -9.86
C VAL A 205 12.71 -13.67 -9.92
N ALA A 206 12.13 -14.20 -11.01
CA ALA A 206 11.83 -15.63 -11.16
C ALA A 206 13.11 -16.49 -11.34
N GLU A 207 14.26 -15.88 -11.59
CA GLU A 207 15.57 -16.55 -11.61
C GLU A 207 15.93 -17.22 -10.28
N HIS A 208 15.31 -16.81 -9.16
CA HIS A 208 15.49 -17.42 -7.85
C HIS A 208 14.65 -18.69 -7.63
N LEU A 209 13.70 -19.01 -8.51
CA LEU A 209 12.83 -20.19 -8.37
C LEU A 209 13.59 -21.51 -8.13
N PRO A 210 14.70 -21.83 -8.84
CA PRO A 210 15.46 -23.05 -8.57
C PRO A 210 16.01 -23.12 -7.14
N GLU A 211 16.50 -21.99 -6.62
CA GLU A 211 17.07 -21.89 -5.26
C GLU A 211 15.96 -22.06 -4.20
N VAL A 212 14.80 -21.42 -4.41
CA VAL A 212 13.63 -21.58 -3.53
C VAL A 212 13.12 -23.01 -3.56
N ALA A 213 12.95 -23.60 -4.74
CA ALA A 213 12.50 -24.98 -4.91
C ALA A 213 13.42 -25.98 -4.19
N GLN A 214 14.74 -25.76 -4.26
CA GLN A 214 15.72 -26.58 -3.55
C GLN A 214 15.57 -26.50 -2.02
N ASN A 215 15.35 -25.31 -1.46
CA ASN A 215 15.19 -25.16 -0.01
C ASN A 215 13.86 -25.75 0.49
N ILE A 216 12.79 -25.56 -0.29
CA ILE A 216 11.46 -26.12 0.02
C ILE A 216 11.48 -27.65 -0.02
N GLN A 217 12.06 -28.28 -1.06
CA GLN A 217 12.07 -29.74 -1.15
C GLN A 217 12.92 -30.41 -0.05
N LYS A 218 14.00 -29.77 0.40
CA LYS A 218 14.83 -30.28 1.50
C LYS A 218 14.09 -30.33 2.83
N SER A 219 13.09 -29.46 2.99
CA SER A 219 12.33 -29.31 4.22
C SER A 219 10.92 -29.93 4.14
N ALA A 220 10.57 -30.53 3.00
CA ALA A 220 9.30 -31.20 2.83
C ALA A 220 9.22 -32.43 3.76
N PRO A 221 8.17 -32.55 4.59
CA PRO A 221 7.99 -33.66 5.53
C PRO A 221 7.76 -35.01 4.83
#